data_AF-A0A923AKR6-F1
#
_entry.id   AF-A0A923AKR6-F1
#
_cell.length_a   1.000
_cell.length_b   1.000
_cell.length_c   1.000
_cell.angle_alpha   90.00
_cell.angle_beta   90.00
_cell.angle_gamma   90.00
#
_symmetry.space_group_name_H-M   'P 1'
#
loop_
_entity.id
_entity.type
_entity.pdbx_description
1 polymer ?
#
loop_
_entity_poly.entity_id
_entity_poly.type
_entity_poly.pdbx_seq_one_letter_code
_entity_poly.pdbx_strand_id
1 'polypeptide(L)' 'MIAVLFRIGLLTFGFAAVELGLPPALAMGSVGDWALTVLGLVLVVAGSAGVIGPLLSGAVRKGESPHA' A
#
# COMPACT_ATOMS: atom_id res chain seq x y z
N MET A 1 -4.86 -17.76 -4.51
CA MET A 1 -5.24 -16.72 -5.50
C MET A 1 -6.00 -15.55 -4.89
N ILE A 2 -7.03 -15.76 -4.06
CA ILE A 2 -7.87 -14.65 -3.54
C ILE A 2 -7.09 -13.55 -2.81
N ALA A 3 -6.06 -13.89 -2.03
CA ALA A 3 -5.21 -12.92 -1.35
C ALA A 3 -4.42 -12.01 -2.32
N VAL A 4 -4.04 -12.54 -3.49
CA VAL A 4 -3.34 -11.74 -4.52
C VAL A 4 -4.31 -10.79 -5.20
N LEU A 5 -5.50 -11.27 -5.56
CA LEU A 5 -6.56 -10.44 -6.15
C LEU A 5 -7.00 -9.32 -5.20
N PHE A 6 -7.13 -9.63 -3.90
CA PHE A 6 -7.46 -8.64 -2.88
C PHE A 6 -6.40 -7.53 -2.79
N ARG A 7 -5.11 -7.87 -2.84
CA ARG A 7 -4.01 -6.89 -2.86
C ARG A 7 -4.03 -6.04 -4.12
N ILE A 8 -4.26 -6.65 -5.28
CA ILE A 8 -4.40 -5.92 -6.54
C ILE A 8 -5.57 -4.94 -6.43
N GLY A 9 -6.71 -5.37 -5.88
CA GLY A 9 -7.86 -4.49 -5.63
C GLY A 9 -7.51 -3.30 -4.75
N LEU A 10 -6.84 -3.54 -3.61
CA LEU A 10 -6.36 -2.49 -2.69
C LEU A 10 -5.43 -1.49 -3.38
N LEU A 11 -4.46 -1.99 -4.16
CA LEU A 11 -3.50 -1.16 -4.87
C LEU A 11 -4.18 -0.32 -5.94
N THR A 12 -5.03 -0.93 -6.77
CA THR A 12 -5.77 -0.23 -7.83
C THR A 12 -6.69 0.83 -7.25
N PHE A 13 -7.44 0.51 -6.20
CA PHE A 13 -8.36 1.46 -5.58
C PHE A 13 -7.62 2.58 -4.85
N GLY A 14 -6.53 2.25 -4.15
CA GLY A 14 -5.67 3.23 -3.50
C GLY A 14 -5.04 4.20 -4.49
N PHE A 15 -4.55 3.69 -5.63
CA PHE A 15 -3.98 4.52 -6.70
C PHE A 15 -5.04 5.44 -7.32
N ALA A 16 -6.23 4.91 -7.61
CA ALA A 16 -7.34 5.69 -8.13
C ALA A 16 -7.76 6.82 -7.17
N ALA A 17 -7.81 6.55 -5.85
CA ALA A 17 -8.12 7.58 -4.85
C ALA A 17 -7.05 8.68 -4.78
N VAL A 18 -5.76 8.32 -4.90
CA VAL A 18 -4.67 9.31 -4.97
C VAL A 18 -4.77 10.15 -6.24
N GLU A 19 -4.98 9.53 -7.39
CA GLU A 19 -5.13 10.22 -8.68
C GLU A 19 -6.32 11.20 -8.69
N LEU A 20 -7.43 10.84 -8.03
CA LEU A 20 -8.61 11.70 -7.95
C LEU A 20 -8.46 12.83 -6.92
N GLY A 21 -7.82 12.57 -5.78
CA GLY A 21 -7.69 13.55 -4.70
C GLY A 21 -6.51 14.51 -4.86
N LEU A 22 -5.36 14.03 -5.34
CA LEU A 22 -4.12 14.80 -5.29
C LEU A 22 -4.15 16.06 -6.20
N PRO A 23 -4.59 15.98 -7.47
CA PRO A 23 -4.65 17.17 -8.32
C PRO A 23 -5.56 18.29 -7.78
N PRO A 24 -6.83 18.05 -7.38
CA PRO A 24 -7.67 19.12 -6.83
C PRO A 24 -7.21 19.58 -5.44
N ALA A 25 -6.64 18.70 -4.61
CA ALA A 25 -6.07 19.09 -3.32
C ALA A 25 -4.93 20.11 -3.46
N LEU A 26 -4.06 19.92 -4.46
CA LEU A 26 -2.97 20.84 -4.77
C LEU A 26 -3.45 22.13 -5.43
N ALA A 27 -4.49 22.05 -6.26
CA ALA A 27 -5.01 23.22 -6.97
C ALA A 27 -5.89 24.12 -6.11
N MET A 28 -6.73 23.53 -5.25
CA MET A 28 -7.80 24.24 -4.53
C MET A 28 -7.63 24.21 -3.01
N GLY A 29 -6.68 23.43 -2.47
CA GLY A 29 -6.43 23.35 -1.02
C GLY A 29 -7.57 22.69 -0.24
N SER A 30 -8.45 21.94 -0.91
CA SER A 30 -9.62 21.32 -0.30
C SER A 30 -9.24 20.18 0.65
N VAL A 31 -9.79 20.24 1.87
CA VAL A 31 -9.56 19.21 2.91
C VAL A 31 -10.15 17.85 2.50
N GLY A 32 -11.26 17.84 1.76
CA GLY A 32 -11.89 16.61 1.28
C GLY A 32 -11.00 15.85 0.31
N ASP A 33 -10.34 16.59 -0.59
CA ASP A 33 -9.44 16.01 -1.58
C ASP A 33 -8.16 15.48 -0.93
N TRP A 34 -7.62 16.21 0.07
CA TRP A 34 -6.52 15.71 0.89
C TRP A 34 -6.89 14.44 1.67
N ALA A 35 -8.09 14.37 2.24
CA ALA A 35 -8.55 13.18 2.93
C ALA A 35 -8.64 11.98 1.98
N LEU A 36 -9.10 12.20 0.74
CA LEU A 36 -9.16 11.18 -0.30
C LEU A 36 -7.76 10.70 -0.69
N THR A 37 -6.81 11.62 -0.89
CA THR A 37 -5.41 11.29 -1.16
C THR A 37 -4.79 10.46 -0.04
N VAL A 38 -4.96 10.88 1.22
CA VAL A 38 -4.41 10.18 2.39
C VAL A 38 -5.01 8.78 2.51
N LEU A 39 -6.32 8.64 2.31
CA LEU A 39 -6.98 7.35 2.28
C LEU A 39 -6.39 6.45 1.18
N GLY A 40 -6.19 6.98 -0.02
CA GLY A 40 -5.57 6.27 -1.13
C GLY A 40 -4.15 5.77 -0.78
N LEU A 41 -3.33 6.62 -0.17
CA LEU A 41 -1.99 6.25 0.29
C LEU A 41 -2.02 5.13 1.33
N VAL A 42 -2.94 5.18 2.29
CA VAL A 42 -3.12 4.13 3.31
C VAL A 42 -3.47 2.79 2.65
N LEU A 43 -4.37 2.79 1.66
CA LEU A 43 -4.74 1.57 0.93
C LEU A 43 -3.57 0.98 0.14
N VAL A 44 -2.73 1.84 -0.49
CA VAL A 44 -1.52 1.41 -1.18
C VAL A 44 -0.51 0.78 -0.22
N VAL A 45 -0.28 1.41 0.94
CA VAL A 45 0.63 0.87 1.96
C VAL A 45 0.11 -0.48 2.49
N ALA A 46 -1.18 -0.58 2.79
CA ALA A 46 -1.80 -1.82 3.25
C ALA A 46 -1.69 -2.95 2.20
N GLY A 47 -1.94 -2.63 0.92
CA GLY A 47 -1.77 -3.58 -0.18
C GLY A 47 -0.32 -4.05 -0.34
N SER A 48 0.64 -3.15 -0.14
CA SER A 48 2.09 -3.41 -0.29
C SER A 48 2.68 -4.19 0.89
N ALA A 49 2.23 -3.94 2.12
CA ALA A 49 2.68 -4.66 3.31
C ALA A 49 2.44 -6.18 3.20
N GLY A 50 1.35 -6.59 2.54
CA GLY A 50 1.05 -7.99 2.27
C GLY A 50 2.02 -8.68 1.30
N VAL A 51 2.84 -7.93 0.57
CA VAL A 51 3.91 -8.43 -0.33
C VAL A 51 5.27 -8.36 0.36
N ILE A 52 5.55 -7.25 1.04
CA ILE A 52 6.85 -6.99 1.68
C ILE A 52 7.04 -7.86 2.93
N GLY A 53 6.00 -8.08 3.73
CA GLY A 53 6.07 -8.86 4.97
C GLY A 53 6.64 -10.27 4.79
N PRO A 54 6.14 -11.09 3.84
CA PRO A 54 6.72 -12.39 3.54
C PRO A 54 8.16 -12.34 3.02
N LEU A 55 8.52 -11.32 2.23
CA LEU A 55 9.88 -11.14 1.71
C LEU A 55 10.89 -10.80 2.82
N LEU A 56 10.50 -9.92 3.75
CA LEU A 56 11.30 -9.60 4.93
C LEU A 56 11.38 -10.76 5.92
N SER A 57 10.28 -11.49 6.14
CA SER A 57 10.26 -12.70 6.99
C SER A 57 11.16 -13.81 6.44
N GLY A 58 11.19 -13.99 5.12
CA GLY A 58 12.12 -14.91 4.45
C GLY A 58 13.59 -14.48 4.54
N ALA A 59 13.86 -13.16 4.54
CA ALA A 59 15.21 -12.63 4.70
C ALA A 59 15.76 -12.85 6.13
N VAL A 60 14.91 -12.74 7.16
CA VAL A 60 15.30 -12.99 8.56
C VAL A 60 15.71 -14.44 8.80
N ARG A 61 15.00 -15.42 8.23
CA ARG A 61 15.35 -16.85 8.34
C ARG A 61 16.64 -17.25 7.62
N LYS A 62 17.11 -16.48 6.65
CA LYS A 62 18.31 -16.80 5.87
C LYS A 62 19.62 -16.53 6.64
N GLY A 63 19.55 -15.88 7.81
CA GLY A 63 20.68 -15.67 8.72
C GLY A 63 20.82 -16.73 9.83
N GLU A 64 19.79 -17.56 10.05
CA GLU A 64 19.82 -18.65 11.05
C GLU A 64 20.30 -19.95 10.40
N SER A 65 21.60 -20.03 10.09
CA SER A 65 22.24 -21.33 9.87
C SER A 65 22.34 -22.06 11.22
N PRO A 66 21.84 -23.30 11.37
CA PRO A 66 22.06 -24.09 12.58
C PRO A 66 23.51 -24.56 12.61
N HIS A 67 24.35 -23.79 13.29
CA HIS A 67 25.68 -24.21 13.72
C HIS A 67 25.75 -24.08 15.24
N ALA A 68 25.23 -25.10 15.93
CA ALA A 68 25.71 -25.60 17.22
C ALA A 68 24.98 -26.91 17.52
#